data_AF-A0A661V1Q4-F1
#
_entry.id   AF-A0A661V1Q4-F1
#
_cell.length_a   1.000
_cell.length_b   1.000
_cell.length_c   1.000
_cell.angle_alpha   90.00
_cell.angle_beta   90.00
_cell.angle_gamma   90.00
#
_symmetry.space_group_name_H-M   'P 1'
#
loop_
_entity.id
_entity.type
_entity.pdbx_description
1 polymer ?
#
loop_
_entity_poly.entity_id
_entity_poly.type
_entity_poly.pdbx_seq_one_letter_code
_entity_poly.pdbx_strand_id
1 'polypeptide(L)'
;MTDQNSKVAEPAPTNCGEATFYWGRRTYIMGIINLSPDSFSGDGLENEDVALLKARQLVADGADIIDVGGESTRPSAAHLSVDEELRRVIPVLEKLRKEISIPLSIDTYKLEIAHEAVNAGASMINDIWGLKKEPRLAELAARREIPIILMSNQRDISLHHDVIFPDIISVVIADLQKAIEQALSAGMPRENIIVDPGIGFGKTQEQNLEILQRLEELKMLGRPILLGSSRKSVIGWALDLTPEQRLEGMVFVPPADRRLEGTAATIALGIAKGVDMVRVHDVEEMARVCKMSDAIVRGWR
;
A
#
# COMPACT_ATOMS: atom_id res chain seq x y z
N MET A 1 32.95 24.14 6.51
CA MET A 1 31.53 24.45 6.27
C MET A 1 31.27 24.23 4.80
N THR A 2 31.01 22.98 4.42
CA THR A 2 30.63 22.61 3.05
C THR A 2 29.13 22.49 3.01
N ASP A 3 28.55 23.43 2.29
CA ASP A 3 27.17 23.47 1.85
C ASP A 3 26.91 22.24 0.95
N GLN A 4 26.13 21.27 1.44
CA GLN A 4 25.51 20.24 0.62
C GLN A 4 24.12 19.97 1.20
N ASN A 5 23.25 20.97 1.10
CA ASN A 5 21.83 20.70 0.98
C ASN A 5 21.63 20.08 -0.42
N SER A 6 22.05 18.83 -0.62
CA SER A 6 21.70 18.07 -1.80
C SER A 6 20.19 17.86 -1.72
N LYS A 7 19.44 18.79 -2.31
CA LYS A 7 18.02 18.58 -2.55
C LYS A 7 17.91 17.24 -3.26
N VAL A 8 17.43 16.23 -2.55
CA VAL A 8 17.06 14.95 -3.16
C VAL A 8 16.16 15.32 -4.32
N ALA A 9 16.58 14.98 -5.54
CA ALA A 9 15.82 15.33 -6.74
C ALA A 9 14.41 14.75 -6.61
N GLU A 10 13.40 15.57 -6.94
CA GLU A 10 12.01 15.11 -6.94
C GLU A 10 11.89 13.86 -7.83
N PRO A 11 11.17 12.81 -7.39
CA PRO A 11 11.00 11.62 -8.20
C PRO A 11 10.38 11.95 -9.56
N ALA A 12 10.94 11.38 -10.63
CA ALA A 12 10.38 11.51 -11.97
C ALA A 12 8.95 10.93 -12.04
N PRO A 13 8.08 11.46 -12.92
CA PRO A 13 6.71 10.97 -13.03
C PRO A 13 6.65 9.48 -13.39
N THR A 14 5.65 8.79 -12.86
CA THR A 14 5.41 7.37 -13.11
C THR A 14 4.20 7.20 -14.02
N ASN A 15 4.35 6.50 -15.13
CA ASN A 15 3.21 6.10 -15.96
C ASN A 15 2.57 4.84 -15.38
N CYS A 16 1.25 4.81 -15.29
CA CYS A 16 0.48 3.69 -14.78
C CYS A 16 -0.80 3.56 -15.60
N GLY A 17 -0.80 2.66 -16.59
CA GLY A 17 -1.88 2.57 -17.57
C GLY A 17 -2.01 3.86 -18.37
N GLU A 18 -3.21 4.43 -18.43
CA GLU A 18 -3.48 5.69 -19.14
C GLU A 18 -3.22 6.94 -18.27
N ALA A 19 -2.80 6.77 -17.01
CA ALA A 19 -2.52 7.85 -16.08
C ALA A 19 -1.02 8.08 -15.88
N THR A 20 -0.66 9.32 -15.51
CA THR A 20 0.69 9.67 -15.07
C THR A 20 0.64 10.29 -13.67
N PHE A 21 1.42 9.73 -12.76
CA PHE A 21 1.59 10.24 -11.40
C PHE A 21 2.76 11.21 -11.32
N TYR A 22 2.47 12.47 -10.97
CA TYR A 22 3.44 13.54 -10.77
C TYR A 22 3.68 13.75 -9.28
N TRP A 23 4.72 13.10 -8.77
CA TRP A 23 5.07 13.09 -7.35
C TRP A 23 5.40 14.48 -6.80
N GLY A 24 5.22 14.67 -5.49
CA GLY A 24 5.42 15.97 -4.83
C GLY A 24 4.38 17.05 -5.15
N ARG A 25 3.55 16.91 -6.20
CA ARG A 25 2.54 17.93 -6.58
C ARG A 25 1.24 17.84 -5.79
N ARG A 26 0.77 16.61 -5.57
CA ARG A 26 -0.38 16.27 -4.72
C ARG A 26 -0.28 14.83 -4.25
N THR A 27 -1.00 14.47 -3.20
CA THR A 27 -1.07 13.08 -2.74
C THR A 27 -2.07 12.30 -3.59
N TYR A 28 -1.63 11.17 -4.12
CA TYR A 28 -2.47 10.23 -4.87
C TYR A 28 -3.17 9.25 -3.94
N ILE A 29 -4.37 8.83 -4.31
CA ILE A 29 -5.22 7.99 -3.46
C ILE A 29 -5.43 6.63 -4.10
N MET A 30 -4.95 5.59 -3.41
CA MET A 30 -5.16 4.19 -3.76
C MET A 30 -6.32 3.61 -2.95
N GLY A 31 -7.44 3.33 -3.61
CA GLY A 31 -8.62 2.71 -3.00
C GLY A 31 -8.51 1.19 -2.93
N ILE A 32 -8.85 0.59 -1.78
CA ILE A 32 -8.67 -0.85 -1.54
C ILE A 32 -9.93 -1.65 -1.86
N ILE A 33 -9.78 -2.75 -2.61
CA ILE A 33 -10.78 -3.80 -2.78
C ILE A 33 -10.16 -5.15 -2.39
N ASN A 34 -10.58 -5.70 -1.24
CA ASN A 34 -10.10 -6.99 -0.73
C ASN A 34 -11.14 -8.08 -0.95
N LEU A 35 -10.90 -9.01 -1.88
CA LEU A 35 -11.81 -10.09 -2.27
C LEU A 35 -11.80 -11.30 -1.30
N SER A 36 -11.50 -11.07 -0.02
CA SER A 36 -11.45 -12.13 0.99
C SER A 36 -12.85 -12.68 1.33
N PRO A 37 -12.99 -13.94 1.78
CA PRO A 37 -14.28 -14.57 2.10
C PRO A 37 -15.14 -13.76 3.08
N ASP A 38 -14.51 -13.12 4.07
CA ASP A 38 -15.19 -12.27 5.06
C ASP A 38 -15.86 -11.02 4.45
N SER A 39 -15.42 -10.62 3.26
CA SER A 39 -15.88 -9.43 2.55
C SER A 39 -16.81 -9.77 1.37
N PHE A 40 -16.75 -11.01 0.87
CA PHE A 40 -17.37 -11.46 -0.38
C PHE A 40 -17.78 -12.93 -0.26
N SER A 41 -19.02 -13.18 0.17
CA SER A 41 -19.54 -14.52 0.51
C SER A 41 -20.37 -15.20 -0.60
N GLY A 42 -20.15 -14.86 -1.88
CA GLY A 42 -20.98 -15.31 -3.02
C GLY A 42 -20.34 -16.28 -4.02
N ASP A 43 -21.14 -16.72 -4.99
CA ASP A 43 -20.87 -17.71 -6.06
C ASP A 43 -19.98 -17.21 -7.24
N GLY A 44 -19.24 -16.13 -7.03
CA GLY A 44 -18.29 -15.54 -7.99
C GLY A 44 -18.87 -14.39 -8.80
N LEU A 45 -20.06 -14.54 -9.38
CA LEU A 45 -20.71 -13.48 -10.16
C LEU A 45 -21.15 -12.31 -9.26
N GLU A 46 -21.69 -12.61 -8.08
CA GLU A 46 -22.02 -11.59 -7.08
C GLU A 46 -20.77 -10.81 -6.64
N ASN A 47 -19.60 -11.47 -6.57
CA ASN A 47 -18.36 -10.82 -6.14
C ASN A 47 -17.88 -9.78 -7.17
N GLU A 48 -18.05 -10.06 -8.46
CA GLU A 48 -17.73 -9.12 -9.53
C GLU A 48 -18.61 -7.88 -9.54
N ASP A 49 -19.93 -8.04 -9.39
CA ASP A 49 -20.87 -6.90 -9.35
C ASP A 49 -20.67 -6.05 -8.10
N VAL A 50 -20.46 -6.69 -6.93
CA VAL A 50 -20.18 -5.97 -5.68
C VAL A 50 -18.83 -5.24 -5.78
N ALA A 51 -17.79 -5.88 -6.32
CA ALA A 51 -16.50 -5.24 -6.53
C ALA A 51 -16.61 -4.06 -7.51
N LEU A 52 -17.38 -4.19 -8.59
CA LEU A 52 -17.61 -3.11 -9.54
C LEU A 52 -18.37 -1.93 -8.91
N LEU A 53 -19.43 -2.20 -8.15
CA LEU A 53 -20.18 -1.16 -7.45
C LEU A 53 -19.27 -0.42 -6.46
N LYS A 54 -18.47 -1.17 -5.70
CA LYS A 54 -17.49 -0.59 -4.77
C LYS A 54 -16.44 0.23 -5.51
N ALA A 55 -15.87 -0.27 -6.60
CA ALA A 55 -14.88 0.46 -7.40
C ALA A 55 -15.45 1.77 -7.94
N ARG A 56 -16.68 1.77 -8.49
CA ARG A 56 -17.36 2.99 -8.96
C ARG A 56 -17.55 4.00 -7.84
N GLN A 57 -17.90 3.54 -6.64
CA GLN A 57 -17.99 4.41 -5.47
C GLN A 57 -16.62 5.00 -5.12
N LEU A 58 -15.57 4.17 -5.01
CA LEU A 58 -14.21 4.65 -4.72
C LEU A 58 -13.71 5.66 -5.77
N VAL A 59 -14.00 5.44 -7.06
CA VAL A 59 -13.71 6.41 -8.14
C VAL A 59 -14.45 7.72 -7.91
N ALA A 60 -15.76 7.66 -7.63
CA ALA A 60 -16.58 8.85 -7.37
C ALA A 60 -16.12 9.62 -6.12
N ASP A 61 -15.59 8.90 -5.13
CA ASP A 61 -15.05 9.46 -3.88
C ASP A 61 -13.66 10.10 -4.05
N GLY A 62 -13.00 9.86 -5.20
CA GLY A 62 -11.72 10.49 -5.55
C GLY A 62 -10.50 9.56 -5.55
N ALA A 63 -10.69 8.25 -5.68
CA ALA A 63 -9.57 7.33 -5.90
C ALA A 63 -8.89 7.61 -7.24
N ASP A 64 -7.56 7.55 -7.24
CA ASP A 64 -6.72 7.71 -8.43
C ASP A 64 -6.25 6.38 -9.00
N ILE A 65 -6.29 5.32 -8.19
CA ILE A 65 -5.97 3.93 -8.55
C ILE A 65 -6.77 3.00 -7.64
N ILE A 66 -7.21 1.86 -8.16
CA ILE A 66 -7.84 0.79 -7.35
C ILE A 66 -6.84 -0.34 -7.16
N ASP A 67 -6.63 -0.77 -5.92
CA ASP A 67 -5.77 -1.90 -5.57
C ASP A 67 -6.63 -3.10 -5.18
N VAL A 68 -6.49 -4.19 -5.95
CA VAL A 68 -7.28 -5.40 -5.82
C VAL A 68 -6.42 -6.49 -5.19
N GLY A 69 -6.87 -7.03 -4.05
CA GLY A 69 -6.20 -8.14 -3.37
C GLY A 69 -7.11 -9.36 -3.24
N GLY A 70 -6.60 -10.53 -3.63
CA GLY A 70 -7.32 -11.81 -3.49
C GLY A 70 -7.07 -12.51 -2.17
N GLU A 71 -5.88 -12.33 -1.60
CA GLU A 71 -5.44 -12.93 -0.34
C GLU A 71 -5.46 -11.92 0.82
N SER A 72 -6.02 -12.34 1.95
CA SER A 72 -5.98 -11.53 3.16
C SER A 72 -4.56 -11.54 3.71
N THR A 73 -3.97 -10.34 3.82
CA THR A 73 -2.63 -10.16 4.39
C THR A 73 -2.67 -10.04 5.92
N ARG A 74 -3.75 -10.48 6.58
CA ARG A 74 -3.85 -10.52 8.05
C ARG A 74 -2.98 -11.67 8.60
N PRO A 75 -2.32 -11.50 9.76
CA PRO A 75 -1.40 -12.51 10.30
C PRO A 75 -2.01 -13.91 10.53
N SER A 76 -3.33 -13.98 10.77
CA SER A 76 -4.06 -15.22 11.03
C SER A 76 -4.82 -15.76 9.81
N ALA A 77 -4.67 -15.16 8.63
CA ALA A 77 -5.38 -15.61 7.44
C ALA A 77 -4.78 -16.90 6.89
N ALA A 78 -5.64 -17.81 6.43
CA ALA A 78 -5.20 -19.00 5.71
C ALA A 78 -4.64 -18.60 4.35
N HIS A 79 -3.53 -19.24 3.95
CA HIS A 79 -2.97 -19.06 2.62
C HIS A 79 -3.92 -19.57 1.56
N LEU A 80 -4.10 -18.77 0.51
CA LEU A 80 -4.88 -19.18 -0.65
C LEU A 80 -4.00 -19.87 -1.68
N SER A 81 -4.53 -20.94 -2.27
CA SER A 81 -3.91 -21.55 -3.45
C SER A 81 -3.91 -20.56 -4.62
N VAL A 82 -2.94 -20.69 -5.52
CA VAL A 82 -2.85 -19.87 -6.75
C VAL A 82 -4.17 -19.94 -7.54
N ASP A 83 -4.71 -21.14 -7.75
CA ASP A 83 -5.95 -21.34 -8.52
C ASP A 83 -7.18 -20.67 -7.86
N GLU A 84 -7.24 -20.63 -6.53
CA GLU A 84 -8.32 -19.96 -5.81
C GLU A 84 -8.19 -18.43 -5.89
N GLU A 85 -6.97 -17.91 -5.75
CA GLU A 85 -6.73 -16.48 -5.88
C GLU A 85 -7.00 -16.00 -7.31
N LEU A 86 -6.54 -16.72 -8.34
CA LEU A 86 -6.84 -16.43 -9.75
C LEU A 86 -8.35 -16.34 -10.00
N ARG A 87 -9.11 -17.34 -9.54
CA ARG A 87 -10.58 -17.36 -9.70
C ARG A 87 -11.28 -16.19 -9.02
N ARG A 88 -10.67 -15.58 -8.01
CA ARG A 88 -11.21 -14.39 -7.35
C ARG A 88 -10.83 -13.10 -8.08
N VAL A 89 -9.54 -12.92 -8.38
CA VAL A 89 -9.03 -11.61 -8.83
C VAL A 89 -9.23 -11.38 -10.32
N ILE A 90 -9.08 -12.40 -11.16
CA ILE A 90 -9.05 -12.22 -12.62
C ILE A 90 -10.40 -11.73 -13.17
N PRO A 91 -11.55 -12.35 -12.86
CA PRO A 91 -12.83 -11.88 -13.39
C PRO A 91 -13.16 -10.45 -12.94
N VAL A 92 -12.80 -10.11 -11.70
CA VAL A 92 -12.97 -8.76 -11.15
C VAL A 92 -12.11 -7.76 -11.94
N LEU A 93 -10.82 -8.03 -12.15
CA LEU A 93 -9.94 -7.14 -12.90
C LEU A 93 -10.43 -6.92 -14.34
N GLU A 94 -10.83 -7.98 -15.04
CA GLU A 94 -11.36 -7.88 -16.41
C GLU A 94 -12.62 -7.02 -16.49
N LYS A 95 -13.50 -7.14 -15.50
CA LYS A 95 -14.73 -6.34 -15.42
C LYS A 95 -14.42 -4.89 -15.07
N LEU A 96 -13.58 -4.65 -14.06
CA LEU A 96 -13.18 -3.30 -13.67
C LEU A 96 -12.50 -2.56 -14.82
N ARG A 97 -11.60 -3.22 -15.57
CA ARG A 97 -10.87 -2.59 -16.68
C ARG A 97 -11.80 -2.04 -17.77
N LYS A 98 -12.97 -2.65 -17.97
CA LYS A 98 -13.97 -2.24 -18.97
C LYS A 98 -14.84 -1.08 -18.48
N GLU A 99 -14.98 -0.92 -17.17
CA GLU A 99 -16.03 -0.10 -16.56
C GLU A 99 -15.51 1.12 -15.80
N ILE A 100 -14.23 1.14 -15.43
CA ILE A 100 -13.57 2.29 -14.78
C ILE A 100 -12.34 2.74 -15.55
N SER A 101 -12.08 4.04 -15.55
CA SER A 101 -11.01 4.67 -16.34
C SER A 101 -9.70 4.87 -15.58
N ILE A 102 -9.71 4.71 -14.26
CA ILE A 102 -8.50 4.83 -13.45
C ILE A 102 -7.70 3.53 -13.47
N PRO A 103 -6.37 3.56 -13.25
CA PRO A 103 -5.56 2.37 -13.27
C PRO A 103 -5.96 1.35 -12.19
N LEU A 104 -5.55 0.10 -12.42
CA LEU A 104 -5.73 -1.00 -11.49
C LEU A 104 -4.35 -1.49 -11.01
N SER A 105 -4.23 -1.73 -9.71
CA SER A 105 -3.09 -2.39 -9.07
C SER A 105 -3.51 -3.79 -8.60
N ILE A 106 -2.60 -4.75 -8.67
CA ILE A 106 -2.77 -6.08 -8.07
C ILE A 106 -1.89 -6.20 -6.80
N ASP A 107 -2.53 -6.44 -5.64
CA ASP A 107 -1.87 -6.74 -4.37
C ASP A 107 -1.56 -8.24 -4.31
N THR A 108 -0.37 -8.61 -4.75
CA THR A 108 0.10 -9.99 -4.73
C THR A 108 1.62 -10.08 -4.72
N TYR A 109 2.14 -11.12 -4.07
CA TYR A 109 3.56 -11.49 -4.10
C TYR A 109 3.81 -12.75 -4.94
N LYS A 110 2.78 -13.30 -5.60
CA LYS A 110 2.87 -14.54 -6.39
C LYS A 110 3.00 -14.20 -7.87
N LEU A 111 4.03 -14.74 -8.52
CA LEU A 111 4.35 -14.42 -9.91
C LEU A 111 3.20 -14.77 -10.86
N GLU A 112 2.61 -15.95 -10.69
CA GLU A 112 1.53 -16.44 -11.55
C GLU A 112 0.29 -15.55 -11.47
N ILE A 113 -0.05 -15.08 -10.26
CA ILE A 113 -1.17 -14.15 -10.05
C ILE A 113 -0.88 -12.81 -10.70
N ALA A 114 0.32 -12.26 -10.47
CA ALA A 114 0.73 -10.99 -11.05
C ALA A 114 0.73 -11.04 -12.59
N HIS A 115 1.21 -12.14 -13.17
CA HIS A 115 1.23 -12.34 -14.62
C HIS A 115 -0.17 -12.30 -15.22
N GLU A 116 -1.10 -13.09 -14.67
CA GLU A 116 -2.48 -13.13 -15.16
C GLU A 116 -3.23 -11.82 -14.86
N ALA A 117 -3.01 -11.20 -13.71
CA ALA A 117 -3.62 -9.92 -13.37
C ALA A 117 -3.22 -8.80 -14.35
N VAL A 118 -1.94 -8.77 -14.77
CA VAL A 118 -1.47 -7.81 -15.78
C VAL A 118 -2.06 -8.13 -17.16
N ASN A 119 -2.26 -9.39 -17.52
CA ASN A 119 -3.01 -9.75 -18.73
C ASN A 119 -4.48 -9.30 -18.66
N ALA A 120 -5.09 -9.36 -17.47
CA ALA A 120 -6.47 -8.95 -17.20
C ALA A 120 -6.68 -7.43 -17.10
N GLY A 121 -5.61 -6.64 -17.11
CA GLY A 121 -5.67 -5.17 -17.14
C GLY A 121 -5.07 -4.44 -15.93
N ALA A 122 -4.46 -5.16 -14.98
CA ALA A 122 -3.65 -4.53 -13.94
C ALA A 122 -2.46 -3.78 -14.56
N SER A 123 -2.28 -2.54 -14.13
CA SER A 123 -1.27 -1.61 -14.62
C SER A 123 -0.20 -1.28 -13.57
N MET A 124 -0.24 -1.94 -12.41
CA MET A 124 0.73 -1.80 -11.32
C MET A 124 0.75 -3.11 -10.50
N ILE A 125 1.92 -3.48 -9.98
CA ILE A 125 2.07 -4.57 -9.00
C ILE A 125 2.32 -3.96 -7.62
N ASN A 126 1.60 -4.42 -6.61
CA ASN A 126 1.83 -4.06 -5.21
C ASN A 126 2.34 -5.28 -4.44
N ASP A 127 3.65 -5.32 -4.15
CA ASP A 127 4.30 -6.45 -3.49
C ASP A 127 4.61 -6.14 -2.01
N ILE A 128 3.80 -6.74 -1.14
CA ILE A 128 3.95 -6.67 0.32
C ILE A 128 5.22 -7.35 0.86
N TRP A 129 6.02 -8.02 0.03
CA TRP A 129 7.27 -8.64 0.44
C TRP A 129 8.50 -7.96 -0.15
N GLY A 130 8.33 -6.91 -0.97
CA GLY A 130 9.45 -6.15 -1.52
C GLY A 130 10.47 -7.06 -2.21
N LEU A 131 10.01 -7.99 -3.03
CA LEU A 131 10.78 -8.98 -3.79
C LEU A 131 11.45 -10.10 -2.97
N LYS A 132 11.26 -10.15 -1.63
CA LYS A 132 11.85 -11.22 -0.80
C LYS A 132 11.33 -12.61 -1.12
N LYS A 133 10.03 -12.72 -1.44
CA LYS A 133 9.37 -14.00 -1.70
C LYS A 133 9.46 -14.40 -3.17
N GLU A 134 9.37 -13.43 -4.07
CA GLU A 134 9.37 -13.69 -5.51
C GLU A 134 10.08 -12.55 -6.27
N PRO A 135 11.41 -12.62 -6.41
CA PRO A 135 12.20 -11.60 -7.12
C PRO A 135 11.80 -11.41 -8.58
N ARG A 136 11.24 -12.44 -9.23
CA ARG A 136 10.86 -12.39 -10.66
C ARG A 136 9.69 -11.44 -10.93
N LEU A 137 8.99 -10.94 -9.91
CA LEU A 137 8.00 -9.87 -10.07
C LEU A 137 8.61 -8.61 -10.68
N ALA A 138 9.86 -8.29 -10.36
CA ALA A 138 10.55 -7.15 -10.96
C ALA A 138 10.84 -7.35 -12.45
N GLU A 139 11.22 -8.55 -12.86
CA GLU A 139 11.42 -8.90 -14.28
C GLU A 139 10.10 -8.81 -15.05
N LEU A 140 9.00 -9.28 -14.44
CA LEU A 140 7.66 -9.16 -15.01
C LEU A 140 7.28 -7.68 -15.18
N ALA A 141 7.41 -6.88 -14.12
CA ALA A 141 7.08 -5.45 -14.15
C ALA A 141 7.92 -4.71 -15.21
N ALA A 142 9.22 -4.99 -15.30
CA ALA A 142 10.13 -4.36 -16.26
C ALA A 142 9.73 -4.69 -17.70
N ARG A 143 9.50 -5.98 -18.00
CA ARG A 143 9.08 -6.45 -19.32
C ARG A 143 7.72 -5.91 -19.75
N ARG A 144 6.82 -5.67 -18.80
CA ARG A 144 5.47 -5.15 -19.05
C ARG A 144 5.42 -3.62 -18.94
N GLU A 145 6.55 -2.97 -18.64
CA GLU A 145 6.69 -1.52 -18.50
C GLU A 145 5.72 -0.90 -17.48
N ILE A 146 5.37 -1.64 -16.44
CA ILE A 146 4.45 -1.19 -15.38
C ILE A 146 5.21 -0.89 -14.07
N PRO A 147 4.69 0.01 -13.23
CA PRO A 147 5.25 0.28 -11.91
C PRO A 147 5.06 -0.87 -10.92
N ILE A 148 5.94 -0.89 -9.93
CA ILE A 148 5.90 -1.79 -8.78
C ILE A 148 6.03 -1.01 -7.47
N ILE A 149 5.20 -1.36 -6.49
CA ILE A 149 5.33 -0.93 -5.10
C ILE A 149 6.09 -2.01 -4.34
N LEU A 150 7.15 -1.61 -3.64
CA LEU A 150 8.00 -2.47 -2.83
C LEU A 150 7.77 -2.13 -1.35
N MET A 151 7.15 -3.03 -0.61
CA MET A 151 6.88 -2.83 0.81
C MET A 151 7.94 -3.49 1.70
N SER A 152 8.35 -2.79 2.76
CA SER A 152 9.17 -3.38 3.82
C SER A 152 8.33 -4.21 4.79
N ASN A 153 8.65 -5.48 4.90
CA ASN A 153 7.91 -6.45 5.69
C ASN A 153 8.86 -7.32 6.51
N GLN A 154 8.69 -7.30 7.83
CA GLN A 154 9.52 -8.02 8.78
C GLN A 154 8.87 -9.30 9.29
N ARG A 155 7.76 -9.77 8.70
CA ARG A 155 7.08 -10.99 9.17
C ARG A 155 7.87 -12.28 8.94
N ASP A 156 8.92 -12.24 8.14
CA ASP A 156 9.92 -13.30 8.02
C ASP A 156 10.77 -13.46 9.30
N ILE A 157 10.93 -12.38 10.07
CA ILE A 157 11.70 -12.35 11.32
C ILE A 157 10.79 -12.22 12.55
N SER A 158 9.70 -11.47 12.44
CA SER A 158 8.75 -11.14 13.52
C SER A 158 7.32 -11.43 13.07
N LEU A 159 6.99 -12.72 12.97
CA LEU A 159 5.65 -13.16 12.54
C LEU A 159 4.53 -12.67 13.48
N HIS A 160 4.84 -12.59 14.79
CA HIS A 160 3.91 -12.21 15.86
C HIS A 160 4.04 -10.75 16.33
N HIS A 161 4.85 -9.94 15.63
CA HIS A 161 5.03 -8.51 15.92
C HIS A 161 5.59 -8.24 17.33
N ASP A 162 6.51 -9.08 17.78
CA ASP A 162 7.10 -9.14 19.11
C ASP A 162 8.62 -8.92 19.13
N VAL A 163 9.26 -8.82 17.96
CA VAL A 163 10.69 -8.53 17.86
C VAL A 163 10.90 -7.03 17.95
N ILE A 164 11.83 -6.65 18.84
CA ILE A 164 12.25 -5.27 19.04
C ILE A 164 13.54 -5.03 18.25
N PHE A 165 13.44 -4.20 17.23
CA PHE A 165 14.59 -3.67 16.51
C PHE A 165 15.02 -2.37 17.21
N PRO A 166 16.29 -2.23 17.65
CA PRO A 166 16.74 -1.02 18.33
C PRO A 166 16.57 0.28 17.53
N ASP A 167 16.60 0.17 16.20
CA ASP A 167 16.33 1.27 15.27
C ASP A 167 15.53 0.73 14.08
N ILE A 168 14.21 0.75 14.19
CA ILE A 168 13.32 0.16 13.18
C ILE A 168 13.38 0.90 11.85
N ILE A 169 13.55 2.23 11.83
CA ILE A 169 13.57 2.96 10.55
C ILE A 169 14.83 2.59 9.74
N SER A 170 15.98 2.39 10.40
CA SER A 170 17.19 1.90 9.74
C SER A 170 16.99 0.52 9.12
N VAL A 171 16.25 -0.37 9.80
CA VAL A 171 15.86 -1.68 9.25
C VAL A 171 14.98 -1.51 8.01
N VAL A 172 13.95 -0.66 8.06
CA VAL A 172 13.06 -0.39 6.93
C VAL A 172 13.81 0.21 5.74
N ILE A 173 14.69 1.18 5.97
CA ILE A 173 15.51 1.81 4.92
C ILE A 173 16.42 0.78 4.25
N ALA A 174 17.12 -0.04 5.03
CA ALA A 174 18.00 -1.08 4.50
C ALA A 174 17.23 -2.11 3.67
N ASP A 175 16.04 -2.48 4.13
CA ASP A 175 15.17 -3.44 3.46
C ASP A 175 14.67 -2.91 2.11
N LEU A 176 14.19 -1.66 2.07
CA LEU A 176 13.73 -1.00 0.85
C LEU A 176 14.89 -0.72 -0.11
N GLN A 177 16.06 -0.32 0.39
CA GLN A 177 17.25 -0.10 -0.42
C GLN A 177 17.64 -1.38 -1.16
N LYS A 178 17.63 -2.53 -0.46
CA LYS A 178 17.89 -3.84 -1.08
C LYS A 178 16.84 -4.20 -2.13
N ALA A 179 15.56 -3.97 -1.84
CA ALA A 179 14.47 -4.24 -2.79
C ALA A 179 14.59 -3.36 -4.05
N ILE A 180 14.93 -2.07 -3.90
CA ILE A 180 15.21 -1.16 -5.02
C ILE A 180 16.38 -1.68 -5.85
N GLU A 181 17.50 -2.05 -5.23
CA GLU A 181 18.67 -2.58 -5.95
C GLU A 181 18.36 -3.85 -6.75
N GLN A 182 17.53 -4.73 -6.18
CA GLN A 182 17.04 -5.93 -6.87
C GLN A 182 16.16 -5.57 -8.08
N ALA A 183 15.20 -4.66 -7.90
CA ALA A 183 14.34 -4.19 -8.99
C ALA A 183 15.14 -3.56 -10.14
N LEU A 184 16.11 -2.70 -9.82
CA LEU A 184 16.98 -2.06 -10.81
C LEU A 184 17.85 -3.09 -11.55
N SER A 185 18.37 -4.09 -10.84
CA SER A 185 19.15 -5.17 -11.45
C SER A 185 18.31 -6.04 -12.39
N ALA A 186 17.00 -6.14 -12.15
CA ALA A 186 16.04 -6.79 -13.05
C ALA A 186 15.61 -5.92 -14.25
N GLY A 187 16.16 -4.71 -14.39
CA GLY A 187 15.90 -3.81 -15.52
C GLY A 187 14.73 -2.85 -15.31
N MET A 188 14.21 -2.71 -14.08
CA MET A 188 13.17 -1.72 -13.79
C MET A 188 13.68 -0.29 -13.99
N PRO A 189 12.95 0.57 -14.72
CA PRO A 189 13.19 2.01 -14.70
C PRO A 189 13.04 2.53 -13.27
N ARG A 190 13.91 3.46 -12.86
CA ARG A 190 13.91 4.00 -11.48
C ARG A 190 12.55 4.62 -11.17
N GLU A 191 12.01 5.39 -12.10
CA GLU A 191 10.72 6.07 -12.06
C GLU A 191 9.52 5.14 -11.88
N ASN A 192 9.66 3.83 -12.12
CA ASN A 192 8.60 2.85 -11.95
C ASN A 192 8.66 2.12 -10.59
N ILE A 193 9.52 2.55 -9.66
CA ILE A 193 9.65 1.95 -8.33
C ILE A 193 9.10 2.90 -7.27
N ILE A 194 8.11 2.44 -6.51
CA ILE A 194 7.49 3.11 -5.37
C ILE A 194 7.83 2.30 -4.09
N VAL A 195 7.99 2.96 -2.95
CA VAL A 195 8.30 2.28 -1.67
C VAL A 195 7.20 2.45 -0.63
N ASP A 196 6.98 1.42 0.19
CA ASP A 196 6.06 1.44 1.33
C ASP A 196 6.78 0.97 2.62
N PRO A 197 6.75 1.73 3.73
CA PRO A 197 7.34 1.29 5.00
C PRO A 197 6.70 0.04 5.62
N GLY A 198 5.51 -0.36 5.18
CA GLY A 198 4.78 -1.53 5.64
C GLY A 198 4.29 -1.42 7.09
N ILE A 199 3.45 -0.42 7.37
CA ILE A 199 2.82 -0.25 8.69
C ILE A 199 1.96 -1.48 9.04
N GLY A 200 2.23 -2.07 10.20
CA GLY A 200 1.55 -3.26 10.71
C GLY A 200 2.09 -4.60 10.16
N PHE A 201 3.26 -4.62 9.54
CA PHE A 201 3.87 -5.82 8.98
C PHE A 201 5.20 -6.19 9.68
N GLY A 202 5.10 -7.05 10.70
CA GLY A 202 6.25 -7.56 11.45
C GLY A 202 6.85 -6.54 12.42
N LYS A 203 6.03 -5.61 12.91
CA LYS A 203 6.43 -4.45 13.70
C LYS A 203 5.50 -4.28 14.88
N THR A 204 6.06 -4.12 16.08
CA THR A 204 5.29 -3.79 17.30
C THR A 204 4.56 -2.45 17.15
N GLN A 205 3.61 -2.15 18.05
CA GLN A 205 2.83 -0.91 17.94
C GLN A 205 3.70 0.33 18.09
N GLU A 206 4.65 0.29 19.02
CA GLU A 206 5.63 1.34 19.28
C GLU A 206 6.52 1.57 18.05
N GLN A 207 6.99 0.50 17.41
CA GLN A 207 7.82 0.60 16.20
C GLN A 207 7.03 1.17 15.01
N ASN A 208 5.73 0.85 14.89
CA ASN A 208 4.88 1.46 13.87
C ASN A 208 4.73 2.98 14.10
N LEU A 209 4.61 3.43 15.36
CA LEU A 209 4.60 4.86 15.68
C LEU A 209 5.95 5.53 15.42
N GLU A 210 7.06 4.85 15.75
CA GLU A 210 8.40 5.36 15.46
C GLU A 210 8.61 5.58 13.95
N ILE A 211 8.17 4.64 13.12
CA ILE A 211 8.25 4.79 11.65
C ILE A 211 7.41 5.99 11.18
N LEU A 212 6.20 6.18 11.70
CA LEU A 212 5.36 7.34 11.36
C LEU A 212 6.01 8.66 11.83
N GLN A 213 6.67 8.64 12.98
CA GLN A 213 7.39 9.79 13.54
C GLN A 213 8.61 10.16 12.69
N ARG A 214 9.30 9.18 12.09
CA ARG A 214 10.55 9.33 11.35
C ARG A 214 10.40 9.13 9.83
N LEU A 215 9.16 9.18 9.33
CA LEU A 215 8.81 8.81 7.95
C LEU A 215 9.56 9.60 6.88
N GLU A 216 9.92 10.86 7.19
CA GLU A 216 10.71 11.73 6.32
C GLU A 216 12.10 11.19 5.98
N GLU A 217 12.65 10.29 6.80
CA GLU A 217 13.96 9.67 6.55
C GLU A 217 13.93 8.80 5.28
N LEU A 218 12.77 8.21 4.91
CA LEU A 218 12.62 7.41 3.69
C LEU A 218 12.88 8.21 2.40
N LYS A 219 12.79 9.55 2.45
CA LYS A 219 13.10 10.40 1.28
C LYS A 219 14.52 10.21 0.79
N MET A 220 15.45 9.71 1.62
CA MET A 220 16.81 9.41 1.21
C MET A 220 16.90 8.33 0.11
N LEU A 221 15.89 7.45 0.01
CA LEU A 221 15.77 6.45 -1.06
C LEU A 221 15.48 7.11 -2.43
N GLY A 222 15.05 8.38 -2.41
CA GLY A 222 14.74 9.18 -3.59
C GLY A 222 13.60 8.62 -4.42
N ARG A 223 12.75 7.74 -3.86
CA ARG A 223 11.58 7.13 -4.51
C ARG A 223 10.28 7.71 -3.94
N PRO A 224 9.16 7.70 -4.70
CA PRO A 224 7.85 8.05 -4.16
C PRO A 224 7.48 7.12 -3.01
N ILE A 225 6.82 7.68 -1.99
CA ILE A 225 6.44 6.93 -0.79
C ILE A 225 4.93 6.70 -0.78
N LEU A 226 4.53 5.42 -0.69
CA LEU A 226 3.17 5.01 -0.39
C LEU A 226 3.02 4.77 1.12
N LEU A 227 1.91 5.21 1.72
CA LEU A 227 1.58 4.94 3.12
C LEU A 227 0.28 4.13 3.24
N GLY A 228 0.42 2.85 3.63
CA GLY A 228 -0.70 1.95 3.94
C GLY A 228 -1.03 1.87 5.45
N SER A 229 -1.51 2.97 6.04
CA SER A 229 -1.84 3.03 7.49
C SER A 229 -3.35 2.83 7.80
N SER A 230 -4.19 2.79 6.78
CA SER A 230 -5.65 2.77 6.92
C SER A 230 -6.16 1.63 7.80
N ARG A 231 -6.90 1.99 8.85
CA ARG A 231 -7.52 1.08 9.82
C ARG A 231 -6.55 0.07 10.44
N LYS A 232 -5.23 0.35 10.51
CA LYS A 232 -4.24 -0.55 11.11
C LYS A 232 -4.38 -0.63 12.63
N SER A 233 -3.90 -1.74 13.22
CA SER A 233 -4.03 -2.02 14.66
C SER A 233 -3.36 -0.96 15.53
N VAL A 234 -2.24 -0.38 15.08
CA VAL A 234 -1.53 0.73 15.76
C VAL A 234 -2.44 1.91 16.07
N ILE A 235 -3.42 2.21 15.21
CA ILE A 235 -4.38 3.29 15.44
C ILE A 235 -5.30 2.96 16.61
N GLY A 236 -5.91 1.77 16.58
CA GLY A 236 -6.78 1.32 17.67
C GLY A 236 -6.03 1.21 18.99
N TRP A 237 -4.73 0.90 18.93
CA TRP A 237 -3.88 0.84 20.09
C TRP A 237 -3.59 2.24 20.61
N ALA A 238 -3.13 3.17 19.78
CA ALA A 238 -2.78 4.52 20.22
C ALA A 238 -3.99 5.34 20.72
N LEU A 239 -5.19 5.05 20.20
CA LEU A 239 -6.44 5.75 20.57
C LEU A 239 -7.26 5.04 21.66
N ASP A 240 -6.73 3.96 22.25
CA ASP A 240 -7.42 3.19 23.29
C ASP A 240 -8.86 2.80 22.90
N LEU A 241 -9.07 2.32 21.67
CA LEU A 241 -10.42 2.02 21.16
C LEU A 241 -10.97 0.67 21.63
N THR A 242 -10.15 -0.14 22.30
CA THR A 242 -10.55 -1.39 22.99
C THR A 242 -9.77 -1.58 24.29
N PRO A 243 -9.95 -0.71 25.29
CA PRO A 243 -9.17 -0.74 26.51
C PRO A 243 -9.43 -2.01 27.34
N GLU A 244 -10.60 -2.63 27.23
CA GLU A 244 -10.95 -3.88 27.90
C GLU A 244 -10.10 -5.06 27.39
N GLN A 245 -9.76 -5.07 26.09
CA GLN A 245 -8.95 -6.14 25.49
C GLN A 245 -7.47 -6.08 25.92
N ARG A 246 -7.01 -4.97 26.51
CA ARG A 246 -5.65 -4.87 27.08
C ARG A 246 -5.52 -5.59 28.41
N LEU A 247 -6.62 -5.78 29.14
CA LEU A 247 -6.62 -6.33 30.49
C LEU A 247 -6.62 -7.87 30.53
N GLU A 248 -7.04 -8.53 29.45
CA GLU A 248 -7.35 -9.97 29.49
C GLU A 248 -6.40 -10.87 28.66
N GLY A 249 -5.29 -10.34 28.16
CA GLY A 249 -4.36 -11.14 27.32
C GLY A 249 -5.01 -11.69 26.05
N MET A 250 -6.16 -11.15 25.65
CA MET A 250 -6.88 -11.54 24.45
C MET A 250 -6.21 -10.97 23.20
N VAL A 251 -6.36 -11.69 22.09
CA VAL A 251 -5.86 -11.24 20.78
C VAL A 251 -6.54 -9.92 20.41
N PHE A 252 -5.72 -8.88 20.27
CA PHE A 252 -6.13 -7.53 19.98
C PHE A 252 -6.75 -7.42 18.57
N VAL A 253 -8.07 -7.22 18.49
CA VAL A 253 -8.78 -6.87 17.25
C VAL A 253 -9.72 -5.70 17.51
N PRO A 254 -9.24 -4.45 17.37
CA PRO A 254 -10.11 -3.29 17.55
C PRO A 254 -11.20 -3.24 16.47
N PRO A 255 -12.31 -2.53 16.69
CA PRO A 255 -13.25 -2.20 15.62
C PRO A 255 -12.52 -1.42 14.52
N ALA A 256 -12.63 -1.86 13.27
CA ALA A 256 -11.94 -1.22 12.14
C ALA A 256 -12.64 0.07 11.69
N ASP A 257 -13.95 0.14 11.90
CA ASP A 257 -14.87 1.25 11.62
C ASP A 257 -14.68 2.46 12.56
N ARG A 258 -14.05 2.29 13.71
CA ARG A 258 -13.79 3.38 14.68
C ARG A 258 -12.42 4.04 14.54
N ARG A 259 -11.70 3.79 13.44
CA ARG A 259 -10.30 4.22 13.26
C ARG A 259 -10.16 5.35 12.23
N LEU A 260 -11.25 6.02 11.90
CA LEU A 260 -11.28 7.01 10.82
C LEU A 260 -10.41 8.23 11.18
N GLU A 261 -10.58 8.79 12.36
CA GLU A 261 -9.86 9.97 12.85
C GLU A 261 -8.37 9.68 13.01
N GLY A 262 -8.03 8.49 13.54
CA GLY A 262 -6.65 8.05 13.62
C GLY A 262 -6.02 7.79 12.26
N THR A 263 -6.77 7.25 11.29
CA THR A 263 -6.31 7.10 9.90
C THR A 263 -6.08 8.46 9.25
N ALA A 264 -6.99 9.42 9.46
CA ALA A 264 -6.83 10.79 8.98
C ALA A 264 -5.56 11.43 9.55
N ALA A 265 -5.29 11.24 10.84
CA ALA A 265 -4.10 11.76 11.51
C ALA A 265 -2.81 11.16 10.94
N THR A 266 -2.74 9.84 10.75
CA THR A 266 -1.55 9.21 10.15
C THR A 266 -1.30 9.68 8.73
N ILE A 267 -2.35 9.88 7.94
CA ILE A 267 -2.25 10.39 6.57
C ILE A 267 -1.81 11.85 6.54
N ALA A 268 -2.46 12.74 7.30
CA ALA A 268 -2.10 14.16 7.30
C ALA A 268 -0.64 14.38 7.73
N LEU A 269 -0.19 13.69 8.79
CA LEU A 269 1.20 13.72 9.23
C LEU A 269 2.15 13.09 8.20
N GLY A 270 1.72 11.99 7.55
CA GLY A 270 2.48 11.36 6.47
C GLY A 270 2.70 12.31 5.29
N ILE A 271 1.66 13.02 4.85
CA ILE A 271 1.74 14.01 3.77
C ILE A 271 2.72 15.13 4.15
N ALA A 272 2.63 15.66 5.38
CA ALA A 272 3.57 16.65 5.89
C ALA A 272 5.03 16.15 5.91
N LYS A 273 5.25 14.83 5.99
CA LYS A 273 6.57 14.18 5.96
C LYS A 273 7.04 13.77 4.56
N GLY A 274 6.19 13.92 3.54
CA GLY A 274 6.53 13.67 2.14
C GLY A 274 5.93 12.41 1.53
N VAL A 275 4.86 11.85 2.11
CA VAL A 275 4.10 10.76 1.48
C VAL A 275 3.43 11.24 0.20
N ASP A 276 3.60 10.47 -0.87
CA ASP A 276 3.10 10.77 -2.22
C ASP A 276 1.83 10.02 -2.59
N MET A 277 1.60 8.85 -1.98
CA MET A 277 0.40 8.05 -2.19
C MET A 277 -0.11 7.48 -0.87
N VAL A 278 -1.42 7.40 -0.71
CA VAL A 278 -2.04 6.74 0.46
C VAL A 278 -2.91 5.58 0.02
N ARG A 279 -2.84 4.46 0.74
CA ARG A 279 -3.65 3.27 0.48
C ARG A 279 -4.74 3.13 1.54
N VAL A 280 -6.00 3.31 1.14
CA VAL A 280 -7.12 3.58 2.07
C VAL A 280 -8.42 2.84 1.74
N HIS A 281 -9.19 2.55 2.79
CA HIS A 281 -10.55 1.99 2.67
C HIS A 281 -11.61 3.09 2.52
N ASP A 282 -11.44 4.19 3.25
CA ASP A 282 -12.36 5.33 3.39
C ASP A 282 -11.97 6.47 2.43
N VAL A 283 -12.18 6.26 1.14
CA VAL A 283 -11.66 7.18 0.11
C VAL A 283 -12.29 8.57 0.21
N GLU A 284 -13.59 8.70 0.45
CA GLU A 284 -14.29 9.99 0.48
C GLU A 284 -13.68 10.92 1.54
N GLU A 285 -13.52 10.41 2.77
CA GLU A 285 -12.97 11.15 3.88
C GLU A 285 -11.48 11.40 3.69
N MET A 286 -10.72 10.39 3.26
CA MET A 286 -9.28 10.54 3.07
C MET A 286 -8.94 11.46 1.88
N ALA A 287 -9.80 11.56 0.87
CA ALA A 287 -9.66 12.54 -0.20
C ALA A 287 -9.76 13.98 0.32
N ARG A 288 -10.69 14.24 1.24
CA ARG A 288 -10.79 15.55 1.91
C ARG A 288 -9.56 15.84 2.76
N VAL A 289 -9.06 14.85 3.49
CA VAL A 289 -7.83 14.97 4.29
C VAL A 289 -6.62 15.23 3.40
N CYS A 290 -6.45 14.49 2.30
CA CYS A 290 -5.36 14.68 1.36
C CYS A 290 -5.39 16.08 0.74
N LYS A 291 -6.56 16.51 0.25
CA LYS A 291 -6.74 17.84 -0.34
C LYS A 291 -6.41 18.95 0.65
N MET A 292 -6.88 18.86 1.89
CA MET A 292 -6.59 19.86 2.92
C MET A 292 -5.12 19.84 3.35
N SER A 293 -4.50 18.65 3.41
CA SER A 293 -3.08 18.53 3.75
C SER A 293 -2.18 19.07 2.65
N ASP A 294 -2.49 18.76 1.39
CA ASP A 294 -1.77 19.29 0.22
C ASP A 294 -1.86 20.81 0.13
N ALA A 295 -3.03 21.38 0.41
CA ALA A 295 -3.23 22.83 0.50
C ALA A 295 -2.21 23.52 1.43
N ILE A 296 -1.91 22.87 2.56
CA ILE A 296 -0.98 23.37 3.57
C ILE A 296 0.47 23.09 3.18
N VAL A 297 0.77 21.86 2.75
CA VAL A 297 2.15 21.35 2.63
C VAL A 297 2.75 21.58 1.24
N ARG A 298 1.94 21.40 0.19
CA ARG A 298 2.36 21.46 -1.22
C ARG A 298 1.92 22.75 -1.91
N GLY A 299 1.15 23.57 -1.19
CA GLY A 299 0.63 24.86 -1.62
C GLY A 299 -0.76 24.76 -2.25
N TRP A 300 -1.57 25.79 -2.02
CA TRP A 300 -2.88 25.94 -2.64
C TRP A 300 -2.72 26.41 -4.09
N ARG A 301 -3.35 25.69 -5.04
CA ARG A 301 -3.59 26.17 -6.40
C ARG A 301 -5.08 26.24 -6.65
#